data_AF-A0A9L0K2N1-F1
#
_entry.id   AF-A0A9L0K2N1-F1
#
_cell.length_a   1.000
_cell.length_b   1.000
_cell.length_c   1.000
_cell.angle_alpha   90.00
_cell.angle_beta   90.00
_cell.angle_gamma   90.00
#
_symmetry.space_group_name_H-M   'P 1'
#
loop_
_entity.id
_entity.type
_entity.pdbx_description
1 polymer ?
#
loop_
_entity_poly.entity_id
_entity_poly.type
_entity_poly.pdbx_seq_one_letter_code
_entity_poly.pdbx_strand_id
1 'polypeptide(L)'
;MPKNSKVVKRELDDEVIESVKDLLSNEDSADDAFKKSELIVDVQEEKDTDVEEGSEVEDERPAWNNKLQYILAQVGFSVGLGNVWRFPYLCQKNGGGAYLLPYLILLLVIGIPLFFLELSVGQRIRRGSIGVWNYISPKLGGIGFASCVVCFFVALYYNVIIGWSLFYFSQSFQQPLPWDQCPLVKNASHTFVEPECEKSSATTYYWYREALNISNSISESGGLNWKMTICLLAAWVVVCLAMIKGIQSSGKVKKLRYNKELARIKQLISGRARTRL
;
A
#
# COMPACT_ATOMS: atom_id res chain seq x y z
N MET A 1 -23.90 37.42 68.54
CA MET A 1 -22.96 36.56 67.80
C MET A 1 -23.03 36.90 66.31
N PRO A 2 -21.95 37.39 65.69
CA PRO A 2 -21.76 37.14 64.26
C PRO A 2 -20.30 36.76 63.97
N LYS A 3 -20.07 35.50 63.59
CA LYS A 3 -18.88 35.05 62.86
C LYS A 3 -19.41 34.13 61.77
N ASN A 4 -19.36 34.54 60.50
CA ASN A 4 -19.28 33.61 59.35
C ASN A 4 -19.11 34.25 57.97
N SER A 5 -19.24 35.57 57.83
CA SER A 5 -19.10 36.21 56.49
C SER A 5 -17.69 36.08 55.88
N LYS A 6 -16.62 36.04 56.68
CA LYS A 6 -15.24 35.90 56.17
C LYS A 6 -14.85 34.47 55.79
N VAL A 7 -15.52 33.46 56.35
CA VAL A 7 -15.22 32.04 56.05
C VAL A 7 -15.92 31.64 54.76
N VAL A 8 -17.19 32.02 54.60
CA VAL A 8 -17.97 31.79 53.37
C VAL A 8 -17.35 32.47 52.14
N LYS A 9 -16.79 33.67 52.31
CA LYS A 9 -16.12 34.37 51.20
C LYS A 9 -14.81 33.68 50.79
N ARG A 10 -14.09 33.07 51.74
CA ARG A 10 -12.87 32.31 51.46
C ARG A 10 -13.16 31.02 50.70
N GLU A 11 -14.18 30.28 51.13
CA GLU A 11 -14.59 29.05 50.44
C GLU A 11 -15.09 29.32 49.01
N LEU A 12 -15.80 30.44 48.79
CA LEU A 12 -16.26 30.83 47.45
C LEU A 12 -15.12 31.32 46.55
N ASP A 13 -14.13 32.03 47.10
CA ASP A 13 -12.95 32.47 46.35
C ASP A 13 -12.05 31.27 46.01
N ASP A 14 -11.91 30.29 46.91
CA ASP A 14 -11.13 29.06 46.70
C ASP A 14 -11.78 28.15 45.63
N GLU A 15 -13.11 28.01 45.63
CA GLU A 15 -13.86 27.19 44.64
C GLU A 15 -13.80 27.80 43.22
N VAL A 16 -13.80 29.12 43.10
CA VAL A 16 -13.62 29.82 41.81
C VAL A 16 -12.19 29.69 41.31
N ILE A 17 -11.18 29.74 42.19
CA ILE A 17 -9.78 29.55 41.81
C ILE A 17 -9.52 28.12 41.33
N GLU A 18 -10.13 27.11 41.95
CA GLU A 18 -10.06 25.70 41.52
C GLU A 18 -10.70 25.53 40.12
N SER A 19 -11.87 26.12 39.87
CA SER A 19 -12.54 26.05 38.57
C SER A 19 -11.77 26.76 37.45
N VAL A 20 -11.12 27.88 37.73
CA VAL A 20 -10.25 28.57 36.75
C VAL A 20 -8.98 27.75 36.46
N LYS A 21 -8.44 27.06 37.47
CA LYS A 21 -7.29 26.17 37.33
C LYS A 21 -7.61 24.92 36.48
N ASP A 22 -8.84 24.41 36.58
CA ASP A 22 -9.34 23.32 35.74
C ASP A 22 -9.61 23.74 34.29
N LEU A 23 -9.95 25.01 34.04
CA LEU A 23 -10.06 25.53 32.68
C LEU A 23 -8.69 25.73 32.03
N LEU A 24 -7.70 26.23 32.77
CA LEU A 24 -6.34 26.42 32.26
C LEU A 24 -5.60 25.09 32.00
N SER A 25 -5.85 24.04 32.81
CA SER A 25 -5.27 22.71 32.58
C SER A 25 -5.83 21.99 31.35
N ASN A 26 -7.07 22.31 30.95
CA ASN A 26 -7.66 21.81 29.70
C ASN A 26 -7.16 22.56 28.46
N GLU A 27 -6.73 23.81 28.59
CA GLU A 27 -6.13 24.59 27.49
C GLU A 27 -4.70 24.10 27.19
N ASP A 28 -3.89 23.83 28.23
CA ASP A 28 -2.54 23.27 28.08
C ASP A 28 -2.54 21.85 27.46
N SER A 29 -3.55 21.02 27.77
CA SER A 29 -3.64 19.66 27.21
C SER A 29 -4.12 19.61 25.76
N ALA A 30 -4.87 20.62 25.30
CA ALA A 30 -5.26 20.77 23.90
C ALA A 30 -4.10 21.26 23.02
N ASP A 31 -3.29 22.20 23.53
CA ASP A 31 -2.10 22.71 22.84
C ASP A 31 -0.97 21.68 22.78
N ASP A 32 -0.75 20.88 23.83
CA ASP A 32 0.19 19.76 23.81
C ASP A 32 -0.24 18.65 22.84
N ALA A 33 -1.54 18.38 22.72
CA ALA A 33 -2.06 17.41 21.75
C ALA A 33 -1.93 17.88 20.28
N PHE A 34 -2.04 19.19 20.05
CA PHE A 34 -1.83 19.81 18.73
C PHE A 34 -0.34 19.81 18.36
N LYS A 35 0.55 20.17 19.29
CA LYS A 35 2.01 20.18 19.09
C LYS A 35 2.61 18.78 18.94
N LYS A 36 2.04 17.76 19.62
CA LYS A 36 2.42 16.35 19.49
C LYS A 36 1.97 15.71 18.17
N SER A 37 1.00 16.30 17.46
CA SER A 37 0.60 15.85 16.11
C SER A 37 1.47 16.42 14.98
N GLU A 38 2.09 17.59 15.15
CA GLU A 38 2.97 18.19 14.14
C GLU A 38 4.43 17.69 14.18
N LEU A 39 4.88 17.09 15.29
CA LEU A 39 6.29 16.68 15.42
C LEU A 39 6.46 15.25 15.96
N ILE A 40 6.23 14.26 15.10
CA ILE A 40 6.88 12.94 15.21
C ILE A 40 7.69 12.74 13.93
N VAL A 41 8.77 13.49 13.86
CA VAL A 41 9.92 13.26 12.98
C VAL A 41 11.11 13.31 13.92
N ASP A 42 11.65 12.15 14.29
CA ASP A 42 12.83 12.08 15.16
C ASP A 42 13.97 12.89 14.57
N VAL A 43 14.29 14.01 15.23
CA VAL A 43 15.61 14.64 15.20
C VAL A 43 16.29 14.15 16.47
N GLN A 44 17.28 13.29 16.27
CA GLN A 44 18.01 12.64 17.36
C GLN A 44 19.02 13.65 17.92
N GLU A 45 18.71 14.27 19.05
CA GLU A 45 19.70 14.92 19.91
C GLU A 45 20.31 13.86 20.84
N GLU A 46 21.63 13.71 20.76
CA GLU A 46 22.43 12.86 21.64
C GLU A 46 22.34 13.37 23.09
N LYS A 47 21.96 12.47 24.01
CA LYS A 47 22.26 12.65 25.43
C LYS A 47 22.64 11.30 26.04
N ASP A 48 23.93 11.15 26.30
CA ASP A 48 24.52 10.09 27.12
C ASP A 48 23.89 10.10 28.52
N THR A 49 23.30 8.99 28.94
CA THR A 49 23.23 8.64 30.37
C THR A 49 23.04 7.13 30.51
N ASP A 50 24.07 6.47 31.03
CA ASP A 50 24.08 5.05 31.39
C ASP A 50 23.14 4.76 32.58
N VAL A 51 22.06 4.00 32.35
CA VAL A 51 21.40 3.19 33.38
C VAL A 51 20.86 1.92 32.73
N GLU A 52 21.41 0.75 33.10
CA GLU A 52 20.80 -0.55 32.83
C GLU A 52 19.54 -0.72 33.68
N GLU A 53 18.37 -0.69 33.05
CA GLU A 53 17.13 -1.26 33.60
C GLU A 53 16.43 -2.07 32.50
N GLY A 54 16.02 -3.29 32.84
CA GLY A 54 15.51 -4.28 31.90
C GLY A 54 14.31 -3.78 31.10
N SER A 55 14.53 -3.51 29.81
CA SER A 55 13.47 -3.19 28.88
C SER A 55 12.67 -4.46 28.56
N GLU A 56 11.44 -4.54 29.06
CA GLU A 56 10.39 -5.24 28.32
C GLU A 56 10.47 -4.73 26.87
N VAL A 57 10.71 -5.63 25.92
CA VAL A 57 10.70 -5.29 24.50
C VAL A 57 9.24 -5.00 24.15
N GLU A 58 8.80 -3.75 24.35
CA GLU A 58 7.66 -3.24 23.62
C GLU A 58 8.01 -3.40 22.14
N ASP A 59 7.31 -4.30 21.45
CA ASP A 59 7.43 -4.48 20.00
C ASP A 59 7.03 -3.16 19.32
N GLU A 60 8.01 -2.26 19.21
CA GLU A 60 7.84 -0.94 18.65
C GLU A 60 7.43 -1.10 17.19
N ARG A 61 6.28 -0.54 16.83
CA ARG A 61 5.68 -0.82 15.53
C ARG A 61 6.61 -0.37 14.41
N PRO A 62 6.69 -1.13 13.31
CA PRO A 62 7.57 -0.79 12.20
C PRO A 62 7.17 0.57 11.60
N ALA A 63 8.07 1.54 11.71
CA ALA A 63 7.94 2.85 11.12
C ALA A 63 8.56 2.91 9.70
N TRP A 64 8.14 3.90 8.92
CA TRP A 64 8.74 4.17 7.61
C TRP A 64 10.08 4.91 7.78
N ASN A 65 11.11 4.50 7.06
CA ASN A 65 12.45 5.13 7.16
C ASN A 65 12.52 6.53 6.54
N ASN A 66 11.54 6.93 5.71
CA ASN A 66 11.49 8.23 5.07
C ASN A 66 10.06 8.58 4.62
N LYS A 67 9.68 9.86 4.70
CA LYS A 67 8.42 10.41 4.17
C LYS A 67 8.23 10.11 2.69
N LEU A 68 9.30 10.15 1.89
CA LEU A 68 9.23 9.79 0.47
C LEU A 68 8.89 8.31 0.22
N GLN A 69 9.37 7.39 1.08
CA GLN A 69 9.03 5.97 0.95
C GLN A 69 7.55 5.75 1.22
N TYR A 70 6.99 6.45 2.20
CA TYR A 70 5.56 6.44 2.50
C TYR A 70 4.72 6.99 1.34
N ILE A 71 5.07 8.17 0.81
CA ILE A 71 4.35 8.78 -0.32
C ILE A 71 4.41 7.87 -1.56
N LEU A 72 5.59 7.33 -1.88
CA LEU A 72 5.75 6.45 -3.04
C LEU A 72 4.94 5.16 -2.89
N ALA A 73 4.89 4.58 -1.68
CA ALA A 73 4.04 3.43 -1.41
C ALA A 73 2.56 3.76 -1.61
N GLN A 74 2.12 4.93 -1.15
CA GLN A 74 0.74 5.38 -1.29
C GLN A 74 0.35 5.65 -2.76
N VAL A 75 1.24 6.27 -3.54
CA VAL A 75 1.06 6.50 -4.98
C VAL A 75 1.02 5.16 -5.72
N GLY A 76 1.93 4.24 -5.40
CA GLY A 76 1.96 2.90 -5.99
C GLY A 76 0.70 2.08 -5.70
N PHE A 77 0.12 2.23 -4.51
CA PHE A 77 -1.17 1.62 -4.17
C PHE A 77 -2.34 2.25 -4.94
N SER A 78 -2.29 3.57 -5.17
CA SER A 78 -3.36 4.32 -5.84
C SER A 78 -3.35 4.16 -7.37
N VAL A 79 -2.17 3.98 -7.96
CA VAL A 79 -2.00 3.78 -9.41
C VAL A 79 -2.02 2.28 -9.71
N GLY A 80 -3.21 1.74 -9.98
CA GLY A 80 -3.41 0.34 -10.36
C GLY A 80 -3.53 0.12 -11.87
N LEU A 81 -3.51 -1.15 -12.28
CA LEU A 81 -3.75 -1.56 -13.67
C LEU A 81 -5.12 -1.09 -14.22
N GLY A 82 -6.08 -0.82 -13.34
CA GLY A 82 -7.37 -0.22 -13.72
C GLY A 82 -7.23 1.13 -14.44
N ASN A 83 -6.20 1.93 -14.12
CA ASN A 83 -5.97 3.19 -14.82
C ASN A 83 -5.49 2.98 -16.27
N VAL A 84 -4.89 1.83 -16.57
CA VAL A 84 -4.35 1.52 -17.90
C VAL A 84 -5.43 1.06 -18.87
N TRP A 85 -6.35 0.18 -18.45
CA TRP A 85 -7.37 -0.37 -19.36
C TRP A 85 -8.80 0.04 -19.00
N ARG A 86 -9.15 0.15 -17.72
CA ARG A 86 -10.55 0.33 -17.30
C ARG A 86 -10.97 1.78 -17.48
N PHE A 87 -10.13 2.72 -17.07
CA PHE A 87 -10.41 4.13 -17.23
C PHE A 87 -10.60 4.53 -18.71
N PRO A 88 -9.69 4.18 -19.65
CA PRO A 88 -9.89 4.48 -21.07
C PRO A 88 -11.14 3.79 -21.65
N TYR A 89 -11.39 2.54 -21.26
CA TYR A 89 -12.58 1.80 -21.71
C TYR A 89 -13.89 2.49 -21.28
N LEU A 90 -14.02 2.88 -20.01
CA LEU A 90 -15.21 3.59 -19.53
C LEU A 90 -15.33 4.98 -20.15
N CYS A 91 -14.22 5.70 -20.28
CA CYS A 91 -14.17 7.01 -20.92
C CYS A 91 -14.73 6.92 -22.35
N GLN A 92 -14.22 5.98 -23.16
CA GLN A 92 -14.68 5.78 -24.53
C GLN A 92 -16.17 5.39 -24.60
N LYS A 93 -16.63 4.49 -23.72
CA LYS A 93 -18.01 4.02 -23.70
C LYS A 93 -19.01 5.09 -23.27
N ASN A 94 -18.62 6.01 -22.39
CA ASN A 94 -19.50 6.98 -21.74
C ASN A 94 -19.37 8.40 -22.34
N GLY A 95 -19.11 8.52 -23.64
CA GLY A 95 -19.04 9.83 -24.31
C GLY A 95 -17.63 10.43 -24.43
N GLY A 96 -16.59 9.60 -24.34
CA GLY A 96 -15.19 10.00 -24.52
C GLY A 96 -14.79 11.10 -23.53
N GLY A 97 -14.24 12.19 -24.05
CA GLY A 97 -13.79 13.33 -23.22
C GLY A 97 -14.87 13.95 -22.34
N ALA A 98 -16.17 13.85 -22.70
CA ALA A 98 -17.25 14.37 -21.87
C ALA A 98 -17.37 13.66 -20.51
N TYR A 99 -16.95 12.38 -20.43
CA TYR A 99 -16.91 11.61 -19.18
C TYR A 99 -15.92 12.19 -18.15
N LEU A 100 -14.91 12.96 -18.59
CA LEU A 100 -13.92 13.54 -17.69
C LEU A 100 -14.53 14.58 -16.75
N LEU A 101 -15.56 15.31 -17.17
CA LEU A 101 -16.21 16.32 -16.34
C LEU A 101 -16.88 15.72 -15.08
N PRO A 102 -17.82 14.76 -15.19
CA PRO A 102 -18.40 14.12 -14.00
C PRO A 102 -17.34 13.32 -13.21
N TYR A 103 -16.34 12.74 -13.88
CA TYR A 103 -15.23 12.06 -13.20
C TYR A 103 -14.45 13.00 -12.28
N LEU A 104 -14.06 14.19 -12.77
CA LEU A 104 -13.33 15.17 -11.96
C LEU A 104 -14.19 15.73 -10.82
N ILE A 105 -15.48 15.98 -11.05
CA ILE A 105 -16.40 16.45 -10.00
C ILE A 105 -16.51 15.41 -8.88
N LEU A 106 -16.75 14.14 -9.22
CA LEU A 106 -16.84 13.07 -8.23
C LEU A 106 -15.50 12.80 -7.52
N LEU A 107 -14.38 12.96 -8.23
CA LEU A 107 -13.04 12.86 -7.64
C LEU A 107 -12.84 13.95 -6.58
N LEU A 108 -13.20 15.20 -6.87
CA LEU A 108 -13.04 16.32 -5.93
C LEU A 108 -14.01 16.24 -4.74
N VAL A 109 -15.27 15.87 -4.97
CA VAL A 109 -16.32 15.88 -3.94
C VAL A 109 -16.31 14.63 -3.06
N ILE A 110 -15.99 13.46 -3.63
CA ILE A 110 -16.07 12.17 -2.93
C ILE A 110 -14.68 11.55 -2.78
N GLY A 111 -13.90 11.49 -3.86
CA GLY A 111 -12.61 10.80 -3.87
C GLY A 111 -11.59 11.40 -2.89
N ILE A 112 -11.27 12.68 -3.03
CA ILE A 112 -10.27 13.36 -2.20
C ILE A 112 -10.68 13.39 -0.71
N PRO A 113 -11.93 13.76 -0.35
CA PRO A 113 -12.32 13.79 1.06
C PRO A 113 -12.31 12.41 1.73
N LEU A 114 -12.79 11.36 1.05
CA LEU A 114 -12.74 10.00 1.61
C LEU A 114 -11.30 9.51 1.79
N PHE A 115 -10.45 9.76 0.80
CA PHE A 115 -9.03 9.41 0.87
C PHE A 115 -8.32 10.12 2.03
N PHE A 116 -8.56 11.42 2.18
CA PHE A 116 -7.99 12.20 3.29
C PHE A 116 -8.48 11.68 4.65
N LEU A 117 -9.78 11.42 4.79
CA LEU A 117 -10.37 10.87 6.02
C LEU A 117 -9.70 9.55 6.40
N GLU A 118 -9.56 8.63 5.46
CA GLU A 118 -8.96 7.31 5.71
C GLU A 118 -7.50 7.44 6.18
N LEU A 119 -6.71 8.31 5.55
CA LEU A 119 -5.34 8.58 5.97
C LEU A 119 -5.28 9.21 7.37
N SER A 120 -6.09 10.23 7.64
CA SER A 120 -6.11 10.92 8.94
C SER A 120 -6.53 9.98 10.07
N VAL A 121 -7.57 9.16 9.86
CA VAL A 121 -8.03 8.18 10.85
C VAL A 121 -6.96 7.10 11.10
N GLY A 122 -6.32 6.61 10.03
CA GLY A 122 -5.22 5.64 10.13
C GLY A 122 -4.03 6.17 10.93
N GLN A 123 -3.65 7.43 10.72
CA GLN A 123 -2.55 8.10 11.42
C GLN A 123 -2.89 8.41 12.89
N ARG A 124 -4.13 8.79 13.19
CA ARG A 124 -4.58 9.14 14.55
C ARG A 124 -4.75 7.92 15.44
N ILE A 125 -5.45 6.89 14.98
CA ILE A 125 -5.78 5.71 15.80
C ILE A 125 -4.62 4.72 15.84
N ARG A 126 -3.76 4.71 14.79
CA ARG A 126 -2.64 3.79 14.65
C ARG A 126 -3.09 2.36 14.97
N ARG A 127 -4.04 1.81 14.23
CA ARG A 127 -4.45 0.39 14.31
C ARG A 127 -4.71 -0.14 12.91
N GLY A 128 -4.72 -1.47 12.74
CA GLY A 128 -5.16 -2.10 11.49
C GLY A 128 -6.65 -1.85 11.23
N SER A 129 -7.12 -2.12 10.01
CA SER A 129 -8.51 -1.82 9.58
C SER A 129 -9.58 -2.34 10.55
N ILE A 130 -9.49 -3.59 10.99
CA ILE A 130 -10.41 -4.19 11.98
C ILE A 130 -10.33 -3.46 13.34
N GLY A 131 -9.12 -3.14 13.78
CA GLY A 131 -8.88 -2.47 15.06
C GLY A 131 -9.35 -1.01 15.09
N VAL A 132 -9.34 -0.32 13.95
CA VAL A 132 -9.86 1.05 13.80
C VAL A 132 -11.37 1.07 13.98
N TRP A 133 -12.10 0.21 13.26
CA TRP A 133 -13.57 0.18 13.35
C TRP A 133 -14.05 -0.27 14.73
N ASN A 134 -13.37 -1.25 15.34
CA ASN A 134 -13.68 -1.69 16.70
C ASN A 134 -13.39 -0.60 17.76
N TYR A 135 -12.39 0.25 17.53
CA TYR A 135 -12.08 1.39 18.42
C TYR A 135 -13.14 2.50 18.34
N ILE A 136 -13.66 2.79 17.15
CA ILE A 136 -14.72 3.80 16.96
C ILE A 136 -16.04 3.31 17.55
N SER A 137 -16.45 2.08 17.22
CA SER A 137 -17.62 1.46 17.81
C SER A 137 -17.56 -0.06 17.64
N PRO A 138 -17.76 -0.86 18.72
CA PRO A 138 -17.73 -2.31 18.61
C PRO A 138 -18.79 -2.88 17.67
N LYS A 139 -19.90 -2.16 17.45
CA LYS A 139 -20.95 -2.54 16.49
C LYS A 139 -20.49 -2.40 15.02
N LEU A 140 -19.51 -1.54 14.75
CA LEU A 140 -18.99 -1.29 13.41
C LEU A 140 -17.80 -2.20 13.04
N GLY A 141 -17.37 -3.10 13.93
CA GLY A 141 -16.26 -4.02 13.68
C GLY A 141 -16.42 -4.88 12.41
N GLY A 142 -17.67 -5.16 12.00
CA GLY A 142 -17.98 -5.88 10.76
C GLY A 142 -17.45 -5.19 9.49
N ILE A 143 -17.29 -3.87 9.49
CA ILE A 143 -16.75 -3.12 8.33
C ILE A 143 -15.29 -3.51 8.08
N GLY A 144 -14.49 -3.67 9.13
CA GLY A 144 -13.10 -4.10 9.01
C GLY A 144 -12.98 -5.54 8.50
N PHE A 145 -13.88 -6.42 8.94
CA PHE A 145 -13.93 -7.79 8.45
C PHE A 145 -14.34 -7.85 6.96
N ALA A 146 -15.36 -7.09 6.57
CA ALA A 146 -15.80 -6.99 5.18
C ALA A 146 -14.67 -6.45 4.27
N SER A 147 -13.91 -5.44 4.73
CA SER A 147 -12.74 -4.94 4.02
C SER A 147 -11.67 -6.02 3.79
N CYS A 148 -11.40 -6.86 4.81
CA CYS A 148 -10.48 -7.99 4.67
C CYS A 148 -10.95 -9.01 3.61
N VAL A 149 -12.23 -9.36 3.62
CA VAL A 149 -12.83 -10.28 2.63
C VAL A 149 -12.74 -9.71 1.21
N VAL A 150 -13.03 -8.42 1.03
CA VAL A 150 -12.89 -7.75 -0.28
C VAL A 150 -11.43 -7.76 -0.73
N CYS A 151 -10.49 -7.41 0.14
CA CYS A 151 -9.05 -7.46 -0.15
C CYS A 151 -8.60 -8.87 -0.55
N PHE A 152 -9.13 -9.91 0.07
CA PHE A 152 -8.85 -11.30 -0.29
C PHE A 152 -9.32 -11.64 -1.71
N PHE A 153 -10.58 -11.34 -2.06
CA PHE A 153 -11.08 -11.57 -3.42
C PHE A 153 -10.32 -10.76 -4.46
N VAL A 154 -9.99 -9.51 -4.16
CA VAL A 154 -9.17 -8.65 -5.01
C VAL A 154 -7.79 -9.26 -5.23
N ALA A 155 -7.13 -9.74 -4.17
CA ALA A 155 -5.84 -10.40 -4.27
C ALA A 155 -5.91 -11.66 -5.17
N LEU A 156 -6.98 -12.47 -5.07
CA LEU A 156 -7.12 -13.68 -5.89
C LEU A 156 -7.10 -13.36 -7.39
N TYR A 157 -7.96 -12.46 -7.88
CA TYR A 157 -8.04 -12.21 -9.32
C TYR A 157 -6.90 -11.33 -9.84
N TYR A 158 -6.37 -10.38 -9.05
CA TYR A 158 -5.23 -9.58 -9.48
C TYR A 158 -3.97 -10.42 -9.66
N ASN A 159 -3.75 -11.44 -8.81
CA ASN A 159 -2.64 -12.37 -8.99
C ASN A 159 -2.75 -13.17 -10.30
N VAL A 160 -3.97 -13.47 -10.76
CA VAL A 160 -4.19 -14.09 -12.08
C VAL A 160 -3.70 -13.17 -13.21
N ILE A 161 -3.99 -11.86 -13.13
CA ILE A 161 -3.53 -10.91 -14.15
C ILE A 161 -2.00 -10.74 -14.14
N ILE A 162 -1.39 -10.75 -12.95
CA ILE A 162 0.08 -10.78 -12.83
C ILE A 162 0.63 -12.06 -13.48
N GLY A 163 -0.01 -13.21 -13.27
CA GLY A 163 0.33 -14.46 -13.93
C GLY A 163 0.29 -14.37 -15.46
N TRP A 164 -0.77 -13.76 -16.02
CA TRP A 164 -0.86 -13.50 -17.46
C TRP A 164 0.27 -12.59 -17.97
N SER A 165 0.61 -11.56 -17.20
CA SER A 165 1.69 -10.65 -17.54
C SER A 165 3.06 -11.35 -17.53
N LEU A 166 3.33 -12.22 -16.55
CA LEU A 166 4.54 -13.04 -16.48
C LEU A 166 4.62 -14.05 -17.62
N PHE A 167 3.48 -14.62 -18.03
CA PHE A 167 3.40 -15.50 -19.19
C PHE A 167 3.84 -14.76 -20.47
N TYR A 168 3.21 -13.61 -20.77
CA TYR A 168 3.56 -12.81 -21.95
C TYR A 168 4.99 -12.26 -21.89
N PHE A 169 5.46 -11.86 -20.71
CA PHE A 169 6.84 -11.44 -20.50
C PHE A 169 7.83 -12.56 -20.86
N SER A 170 7.55 -13.79 -20.44
CA SER A 170 8.40 -14.95 -20.76
C SER A 170 8.40 -15.29 -22.25
N GLN A 171 7.26 -15.11 -22.93
CA GLN A 171 7.14 -15.36 -24.38
C GLN A 171 7.76 -14.24 -25.24
N SER A 172 8.04 -13.07 -24.66
CA SER A 172 8.62 -11.94 -25.38
C SER A 172 10.11 -12.09 -25.70
N PHE A 173 10.79 -13.10 -25.16
CA PHE A 173 12.21 -13.38 -25.42
C PHE A 173 12.47 -14.13 -26.74
N GLN A 174 11.44 -14.38 -27.55
CA GLN A 174 11.53 -15.13 -28.81
C GLN A 174 11.36 -14.19 -30.02
N GLN A 175 12.11 -14.45 -31.10
CA GLN A 175 11.93 -13.82 -32.41
C GLN A 175 11.73 -14.90 -33.47
N PRO A 176 10.63 -14.90 -34.25
CA PRO A 176 9.50 -13.97 -34.22
C PRO A 176 8.61 -14.14 -32.97
N LEU A 177 7.77 -13.14 -32.69
CA LEU A 177 6.83 -13.19 -31.57
C LEU A 177 5.73 -14.24 -31.84
N PRO A 178 5.30 -15.03 -30.84
CA PRO A 178 4.31 -16.09 -31.04
C PRO A 178 2.93 -15.61 -31.53
N TRP A 179 2.60 -14.33 -31.35
CA TRP A 179 1.34 -13.70 -31.77
C TRP A 179 1.50 -12.76 -32.97
N ASP A 180 2.63 -12.84 -33.69
CA ASP A 180 2.91 -12.01 -34.86
C ASP A 180 2.11 -12.47 -36.09
N GLN A 181 2.04 -13.79 -36.34
CA GLN A 181 1.38 -14.36 -37.51
C GLN A 181 0.43 -15.51 -37.16
N CYS A 182 -0.59 -15.69 -38.01
CA CYS A 182 -1.50 -16.83 -37.88
C CYS A 182 -0.80 -18.15 -38.23
N PRO A 183 -1.06 -19.23 -37.48
CA PRO A 183 -0.50 -20.55 -37.78
C PRO A 183 -1.06 -21.09 -39.10
N LEU A 184 -0.20 -21.80 -39.83
CA LEU A 184 -0.56 -22.51 -41.06
C LEU A 184 -0.89 -23.98 -40.74
N VAL A 185 -2.09 -24.42 -41.13
CA VAL A 185 -2.51 -25.82 -41.00
C VAL A 185 -2.18 -26.55 -42.30
N LYS A 186 -1.53 -27.70 -42.17
CA LYS A 186 -1.21 -28.60 -43.29
C LYS A 186 -2.23 -29.73 -43.34
N ASN A 187 -3.01 -29.83 -44.40
CA ASN A 187 -3.89 -30.97 -44.65
C ASN A 187 -3.51 -31.65 -45.97
N ALA A 188 -2.97 -32.86 -45.90
CA ALA A 188 -2.51 -33.75 -46.97
C ALA A 188 -1.72 -33.10 -48.14
N SER A 189 -2.36 -32.27 -48.96
CA SER A 189 -1.79 -31.58 -50.12
C SER A 189 -1.93 -30.04 -50.10
N HIS A 190 -2.65 -29.45 -49.14
CA HIS A 190 -2.95 -28.02 -49.10
C HIS A 190 -2.47 -27.40 -47.76
N THR A 191 -1.79 -26.27 -47.86
CA THR A 191 -1.47 -25.39 -46.73
C THR A 191 -2.45 -24.24 -46.72
N PHE A 192 -3.19 -24.06 -45.63
CA PHE A 192 -4.09 -22.92 -45.47
C PHE A 192 -3.92 -22.30 -44.07
N VAL A 193 -4.29 -21.03 -43.95
CA VAL A 193 -4.25 -20.29 -42.69
C VAL A 193 -5.40 -20.79 -41.80
N GLU A 194 -5.18 -20.93 -40.50
CA GLU A 194 -6.24 -21.30 -39.56
C GLU A 194 -7.46 -20.35 -39.71
N PRO A 195 -8.64 -20.86 -40.13
CA PRO A 195 -9.80 -20.02 -40.46
C PRO A 195 -10.33 -19.21 -39.28
N GLU A 196 -10.13 -19.69 -38.04
CA GLU A 196 -10.49 -18.93 -36.85
C GLU A 196 -9.54 -17.74 -36.62
N CYS A 197 -8.26 -17.90 -36.93
CA CYS A 197 -7.27 -16.83 -36.82
C CYS A 197 -7.48 -15.75 -37.89
N GLU A 198 -7.81 -16.17 -39.12
CA GLU A 198 -8.09 -15.25 -40.23
C GLU A 198 -9.35 -14.39 -39.98
N LYS A 199 -10.40 -14.95 -39.38
CA LYS A 199 -11.62 -14.20 -39.03
C LYS A 199 -11.42 -13.22 -37.87
N SER A 200 -10.44 -13.47 -37.02
CA SER A 200 -10.16 -12.65 -35.83
C SER A 200 -8.88 -11.84 -36.02
N SER A 201 -7.81 -12.23 -35.34
CA SER A 201 -6.45 -11.71 -35.53
C SER A 201 -5.46 -12.66 -34.87
N ALA A 202 -4.19 -12.62 -35.29
CA ALA A 202 -3.12 -13.45 -34.70
C ALA A 202 -3.01 -13.29 -33.17
N THR A 203 -3.16 -12.06 -32.65
CA THR A 203 -3.09 -11.76 -31.22
C THR A 203 -4.29 -12.28 -30.44
N THR A 204 -5.49 -12.15 -31.01
CA THR A 204 -6.73 -12.63 -30.40
C THR A 204 -6.76 -14.16 -30.40
N TYR A 205 -6.39 -14.78 -31.51
CA TYR A 205 -6.26 -16.23 -31.62
C TYR A 205 -5.26 -16.78 -30.60
N TYR A 206 -4.06 -16.18 -30.52
CA TYR A 206 -3.05 -16.58 -29.55
C TYR A 206 -3.57 -16.49 -28.11
N TRP A 207 -4.27 -15.41 -27.74
CA TRP A 207 -4.80 -15.24 -26.39
C TRP A 207 -5.85 -16.31 -26.03
N TYR A 208 -6.85 -16.52 -26.89
CA TYR A 208 -7.98 -17.39 -26.57
C TYR A 208 -7.68 -18.88 -26.78
N ARG A 209 -6.92 -19.24 -27.82
CA ARG A 209 -6.65 -20.65 -28.17
C ARG A 209 -5.33 -21.18 -27.61
N GLU A 210 -4.24 -20.43 -27.72
CA GLU A 210 -2.91 -20.92 -27.32
C GLU A 210 -2.59 -20.63 -25.84
N ALA A 211 -2.86 -19.41 -25.37
CA ALA A 211 -2.53 -18.97 -24.02
C ALA A 211 -3.56 -19.47 -23.00
N LEU A 212 -4.84 -19.11 -23.16
CA LEU A 212 -5.91 -19.49 -22.24
C LEU A 212 -6.42 -20.92 -22.50
N ASN A 213 -6.54 -21.32 -23.77
CA ASN A 213 -7.25 -22.52 -24.21
C ASN A 213 -8.69 -22.55 -23.66
N ILE A 214 -9.49 -21.56 -24.04
CA ILE A 214 -10.84 -21.34 -23.53
C ILE A 214 -11.83 -22.39 -24.08
N SER A 215 -12.75 -22.86 -23.23
CA SER A 215 -13.89 -23.70 -23.63
C SER A 215 -15.01 -22.87 -24.26
N ASN A 216 -15.96 -23.53 -24.94
CA ASN A 216 -17.07 -22.85 -25.62
C ASN A 216 -18.15 -22.34 -24.64
N SER A 217 -18.21 -22.90 -23.43
CA SER A 217 -19.20 -22.56 -22.40
C SER A 217 -18.59 -22.62 -21.00
N ILE A 218 -19.10 -21.79 -20.09
CA ILE A 218 -18.71 -21.78 -18.68
C ILE A 218 -19.08 -23.08 -17.94
N SER A 219 -20.06 -23.82 -18.43
CA SER A 219 -20.48 -25.12 -17.88
C SER A 219 -19.50 -26.25 -18.19
N GLU A 220 -18.64 -26.06 -19.19
CA GLU A 220 -17.63 -27.03 -19.59
C GLU A 220 -16.28 -26.59 -19.04
N SER A 221 -15.87 -27.16 -17.91
CA SER A 221 -14.52 -26.96 -17.39
C SER A 221 -13.55 -27.79 -18.23
N GLY A 222 -12.74 -27.11 -19.05
CA GLY A 222 -11.54 -27.72 -19.60
C GLY A 222 -10.58 -28.18 -18.48
N GLY A 223 -9.64 -29.07 -18.81
CA GLY A 223 -8.59 -29.44 -17.87
C GLY A 223 -7.72 -28.26 -17.43
N LEU A 224 -6.83 -28.48 -16.46
CA LEU A 224 -5.91 -27.45 -15.98
C LEU A 224 -4.88 -27.07 -17.04
N ASN A 225 -4.85 -25.81 -17.44
CA ASN A 225 -3.82 -25.27 -18.33
C ASN A 225 -2.50 -25.09 -17.55
N TRP A 226 -1.60 -26.08 -17.69
CA TRP A 226 -0.36 -26.15 -16.93
C TRP A 226 0.56 -24.93 -17.14
N LYS A 227 0.62 -24.37 -18.36
CA LYS A 227 1.40 -23.16 -18.65
C LYS A 227 0.94 -22.00 -17.78
N MET A 228 -0.38 -21.83 -17.66
CA MET A 228 -0.98 -20.74 -16.88
C MET A 228 -0.88 -20.99 -15.37
N THR A 229 -1.04 -22.23 -14.94
CA THR A 229 -0.90 -22.62 -13.52
C THR A 229 0.51 -22.36 -13.00
N ILE A 230 1.56 -22.67 -13.77
CA ILE A 230 2.94 -22.36 -13.38
C ILE A 230 3.13 -20.84 -13.26
N CYS A 231 2.65 -20.06 -14.22
CA CYS A 231 2.79 -18.61 -14.18
C CYS A 231 2.03 -17.99 -12.99
N LEU A 232 0.87 -18.55 -12.63
CA LEU A 232 0.13 -18.18 -11.44
C LEU A 232 0.90 -18.50 -10.16
N LEU A 233 1.49 -19.70 -10.06
CA LEU A 233 2.32 -20.08 -8.92
C LEU A 233 3.53 -19.14 -8.79
N ALA A 234 4.18 -18.80 -9.90
CA ALA A 234 5.28 -17.85 -9.93
C ALA A 234 4.84 -16.46 -9.46
N ALA A 235 3.68 -15.97 -9.88
CA ALA A 235 3.11 -14.70 -9.41
C ALA A 235 2.91 -14.69 -7.90
N TRP A 236 2.31 -15.74 -7.34
CA TRP A 236 2.15 -15.88 -5.89
C TRP A 236 3.49 -15.92 -5.15
N VAL A 237 4.48 -16.65 -5.67
CA VAL A 237 5.83 -16.68 -5.08
C VAL A 237 6.45 -15.29 -5.08
N VAL A 238 6.38 -14.54 -6.20
CA VAL A 238 6.91 -13.17 -6.29
C VAL A 238 6.23 -12.24 -5.28
N VAL A 239 4.90 -12.30 -5.17
CA VAL A 239 4.14 -11.50 -4.21
C VAL A 239 4.49 -11.89 -2.76
N CYS A 240 4.55 -13.18 -2.45
CA CYS A 240 4.97 -13.66 -1.13
C CYS A 240 6.39 -13.18 -0.79
N LEU A 241 7.35 -13.31 -1.71
CA LEU A 241 8.72 -12.84 -1.53
C LEU A 241 8.79 -11.33 -1.29
N ALA A 242 7.97 -10.54 -2.00
CA ALA A 242 7.87 -9.09 -1.79
C ALA A 242 7.28 -8.75 -0.40
N MET A 243 6.38 -9.58 0.12
CA MET A 243 5.67 -9.35 1.39
C MET A 243 6.35 -9.92 2.64
N ILE A 244 7.22 -10.95 2.53
CA ILE A 244 7.85 -11.64 3.68
C ILE A 244 8.56 -10.70 4.66
N LYS A 245 9.13 -9.59 4.18
CA LYS A 245 9.82 -8.60 5.03
C LYS A 245 8.97 -7.38 5.38
N GLY A 246 7.71 -7.33 4.94
CA GLY A 246 6.77 -6.23 5.16
C GLY A 246 7.36 -4.85 4.83
N ILE A 247 6.97 -3.84 5.62
CA ILE A 247 7.42 -2.44 5.51
C ILE A 247 8.94 -2.30 5.69
N GLN A 248 9.59 -3.23 6.41
CA GLN A 248 11.03 -3.21 6.65
C GLN A 248 11.88 -3.74 5.48
N SER A 249 11.28 -4.34 4.46
CA SER A 249 11.99 -4.82 3.26
C SER A 249 12.65 -3.68 2.47
N SER A 250 11.99 -2.52 2.39
CA SER A 250 12.40 -1.37 1.57
C SER A 250 13.47 -0.49 2.22
N GLY A 251 13.82 -0.73 3.50
CA GLY A 251 14.76 0.07 4.29
C GLY A 251 16.20 -0.41 4.31
N LYS A 252 16.44 -1.70 4.01
CA LYS A 252 17.76 -2.33 4.21
C LYS A 252 18.86 -1.80 3.27
N VAL A 253 18.49 -1.15 2.18
CA VAL A 253 19.44 -0.56 1.23
C VAL A 253 20.19 0.65 1.84
N LYS A 254 19.59 1.38 2.79
CA LYS A 254 20.27 2.51 3.46
C LYS A 254 21.24 2.07 4.56
N LYS A 255 20.89 1.03 5.35
CA LYS A 255 21.75 0.50 6.42
C LYS A 255 23.08 -0.05 5.87
N LEU A 256 23.06 -0.62 4.65
CA LEU A 256 24.28 -1.05 3.97
C LEU A 256 25.16 0.13 3.49
N ARG A 257 24.55 1.26 3.11
CA ARG A 257 25.27 2.46 2.65
C ARG A 257 25.95 3.18 3.82
N TYR A 258 25.25 3.32 4.95
CA TYR A 258 25.78 3.96 6.17
C TYR A 258 26.93 3.14 6.77
N ASN A 259 26.81 1.81 6.85
CA ASN A 259 27.90 0.97 7.33
C ASN A 259 29.13 0.99 6.41
N LYS A 260 28.95 1.09 5.09
CA LYS A 260 30.07 1.26 4.15
C LYS A 260 30.75 2.63 4.29
N GLU A 261 29.98 3.69 4.53
CA GLU A 261 30.52 5.03 4.71
C GLU A 261 31.25 5.18 6.06
N LEU A 262 30.67 4.66 7.14
CA LEU A 262 31.30 4.62 8.47
C LEU A 262 32.58 3.76 8.46
N ALA A 263 32.59 2.64 7.73
CA ALA A 263 33.79 1.82 7.53
C ALA A 263 34.88 2.57 6.74
N ARG A 264 34.50 3.34 5.71
CA ARG A 264 35.44 4.21 4.96
C ARG A 264 36.00 5.34 5.84
N ILE A 265 35.15 5.98 6.64
CA ILE A 265 35.58 7.06 7.56
C ILE A 265 36.52 6.51 8.64
N LYS A 266 36.20 5.35 9.24
CA LYS A 266 37.10 4.68 10.20
C LYS A 266 38.44 4.28 9.56
N GLN A 267 38.45 3.81 8.31
CA GLN A 267 39.71 3.55 7.58
C GLN A 267 40.51 4.83 7.28
N LEU A 268 39.84 5.94 6.94
CA LEU A 268 40.52 7.22 6.70
C LEU A 268 41.12 7.81 7.99
N ILE A 269 40.42 7.68 9.11
CA ILE A 269 40.90 8.14 10.42
C ILE A 269 42.06 7.24 10.91
N SER A 270 41.93 5.91 10.77
CA SER A 270 42.99 4.95 11.14
C SER A 270 44.24 5.07 10.24
N GLY A 271 44.06 5.32 8.95
CA GLY A 271 45.16 5.53 8.00
C GLY A 271 45.93 6.82 8.26
N ARG A 272 45.25 7.91 8.66
CA ARG A 272 45.87 9.20 8.97
C ARG A 272 46.65 9.19 10.30
N ALA A 273 46.33 8.28 11.22
CA ALA A 273 47.07 8.11 12.48
C ALA A 273 48.42 7.40 12.29
N ARG A 274 48.59 6.61 11.22
CA ARG A 274 49.81 5.83 10.98
C ARG A 274 50.89 6.58 10.16
N THR A 275 50.59 7.79 9.68
CA THR A 275 51.52 8.63 8.90
C THR A 275 52.11 9.81 9.69
N ARG A 276 51.86 9.88 11.01
CA ARG A 276 52.37 10.92 11.93
C ARG A 276 53.24 10.36 13.07
N LEU A 277 53.88 9.21 12.84
CA LEU A 277 54.98 8.66 13.65
C LEU A 277 56.12 8.33 12.69
#